data_AF-A0A354TNB3-F1
#
_entry.id   AF-A0A354TNB3-F1
#
_cell.length_a   1.000
_cell.length_b   1.000
_cell.length_c   1.000
_cell.angle_alpha   90.00
_cell.angle_beta   90.00
_cell.angle_gamma   90.00
#
_symmetry.space_group_name_H-M   'P 1'
#
loop_
_entity.id
_entity.type
_entity.pdbx_description
1 polymer ?
#
loop_
_entity_poly.entity_id
_entity_poly.type
_entity_poly.pdbx_seq_one_letter_code
_entity_poly.pdbx_strand_id
1 'polypeptide(L)'
;MEEIASAAFLREQLAAIMSAEELAEFDRYEATYQQRQLRNNFTLQLARVAGGLTEANREVVLEVLMQHMGAGQEQIQASNRDAVDESQRQLQALMNARTEIAARLDEAQLREAERFLGQILSGLLTTQSMNEAEQ
;
A
#
# COMPACT_ATOMS: atom_id res chain seq x y z
N MET A 1 5.87 19.96 -14.16
CA MET A 1 5.31 20.99 -13.26
C MET A 1 4.96 20.28 -11.95
N GLU A 2 5.97 19.78 -11.24
CA GLU A 2 5.85 18.75 -10.19
C GLU A 2 6.62 19.11 -8.90
N GLU A 3 7.25 20.29 -8.82
CA GLU A 3 8.08 20.67 -7.66
C GLU A 3 7.29 21.27 -6.49
N ILE A 4 6.02 21.67 -6.70
CA ILE A 4 5.20 22.40 -5.70
C ILE A 4 4.50 21.46 -4.69
N ALA A 5 4.53 20.14 -4.90
CA ALA A 5 3.81 19.15 -4.08
C ALA A 5 4.71 18.15 -3.34
N SER A 6 6.03 18.37 -3.30
CA SER A 6 6.92 17.49 -2.53
C SER A 6 6.86 17.83 -1.03
N ALA A 7 6.91 16.80 -0.17
CA ALA A 7 6.97 16.98 1.28
C ALA A 7 8.13 17.90 1.70
N ALA A 8 9.25 17.85 0.97
CA ALA A 8 10.41 18.72 1.17
C ALA A 8 10.09 20.19 0.88
N PHE A 9 9.40 20.49 -0.22
CA PHE A 9 8.97 21.85 -0.55
C PHE A 9 7.98 22.38 0.50
N LEU A 10 7.01 21.57 0.92
CA LEU A 10 6.06 21.96 1.96
C LEU A 10 6.76 22.21 3.30
N ARG A 11 7.71 21.35 3.69
CA ARG A 11 8.53 21.52 4.89
C ARG A 11 9.31 22.84 4.89
N GLU A 12 9.88 23.22 3.74
CA GLU A 12 10.63 24.47 3.58
C GLU A 12 9.72 25.70 3.76
N GLN A 13 8.51 25.67 3.19
CA GLN A 13 7.53 26.75 3.38
C GLN A 13 7.05 26.84 4.84
N LEU A 14 6.80 25.70 5.47
CA LEU A 14 6.38 25.63 6.88
C LEU A 14 7.48 26.13 7.83
N ALA A 15 8.75 25.96 7.48
CA ALA A 15 9.86 26.41 8.32
C ALA A 15 9.93 27.94 8.49
N ALA A 16 9.29 28.70 7.60
CA ALA A 16 9.20 30.15 7.70
C ALA A 16 8.13 30.63 8.70
N ILE A 17 7.18 29.77 9.09
CA ILE A 17 6.00 30.16 9.89
C ILE A 17 5.75 29.29 11.13
N MET A 18 6.41 28.13 11.24
CA MET A 18 6.27 27.19 12.34
C MET A 18 7.49 27.20 13.26
N SER A 19 7.28 26.83 14.52
CA SER A 19 8.35 26.53 15.47
C SER A 19 9.06 25.21 15.14
N ALA A 20 10.23 25.00 15.74
CA ALA A 20 10.99 23.76 15.58
C ALA A 20 10.22 22.52 16.06
N GLU A 21 9.39 22.66 17.10
CA GLU A 21 8.56 21.56 17.62
C GLU A 21 7.45 21.18 16.64
N GLU A 22 6.78 22.18 16.05
CA GLU A 22 5.74 21.97 15.04
C GLU A 22 6.29 21.37 13.74
N LEU A 23 7.49 21.77 13.31
CA LEU A 23 8.17 21.12 12.19
C LEU A 23 8.53 19.66 12.50
N ALA A 24 8.92 19.35 13.74
CA ALA A 24 9.20 17.98 14.14
C ALA A 24 7.93 17.10 14.19
N GLU A 25 6.75 17.68 14.45
CA GLU A 25 5.47 16.99 14.30
C GLU A 25 5.13 16.74 12.82
N PHE A 26 5.36 17.73 11.95
CA PHE A 26 5.20 17.57 10.51
C PHE A 26 6.11 16.44 9.97
N ASP A 27 7.38 16.42 10.36
CA ASP A 27 8.33 15.39 9.93
C ASP A 27 7.88 13.98 10.37
N ARG A 28 7.37 13.85 11.59
CA ARG A 28 6.79 12.58 12.09
C ARG A 28 5.51 12.18 11.36
N TYR A 29 4.68 13.16 11.01
CA TYR A 29 3.48 12.93 10.22
C TYR A 29 3.83 12.43 8.81
N GLU A 30 4.73 13.12 8.12
CA GLU A 30 5.15 12.75 6.76
C GLU A 30 5.84 11.38 6.73
N ALA A 31 6.69 11.07 7.72
CA ALA A 31 7.37 9.78 7.82
C ALA A 31 6.42 8.57 7.85
N THR A 32 5.17 8.76 8.27
CA THR A 32 4.15 7.69 8.34
C THR A 32 2.97 7.92 7.39
N TYR A 33 3.00 8.98 6.56
CA TYR A 33 1.87 9.37 5.74
C TYR A 33 1.52 8.32 4.69
N GLN A 34 2.50 7.87 3.89
CA GLN A 34 2.28 6.87 2.84
C GLN A 34 1.74 5.55 3.40
N GLN A 35 2.34 5.07 4.49
CA GLN A 35 1.90 3.85 5.18
C GLN A 35 0.45 3.98 5.68
N ARG A 36 0.08 5.14 6.24
CA ARG A 36 -1.30 5.40 6.70
C ARG A 36 -2.28 5.49 5.53
N GLN A 37 -1.91 6.15 4.44
CA GLN A 37 -2.75 6.21 3.23
C GLN A 37 -3.00 4.83 2.65
N LEU A 38 -1.95 4.02 2.50
CA LEU A 38 -2.08 2.65 2.01
C LEU A 38 -2.98 1.81 2.92
N ARG A 39 -2.74 1.84 4.23
CA ARG A 39 -3.56 1.11 5.21
C ARG A 39 -5.02 1.54 5.18
N ASN A 40 -5.29 2.85 5.09
CA ASN A 40 -6.64 3.39 4.98
C ASN A 40 -7.32 2.91 3.69
N ASN A 41 -6.59 2.91 2.58
CA ASN A 41 -7.09 2.44 1.29
C ASN A 41 -7.48 0.95 1.36
N PHE A 42 -6.60 0.09 1.87
CA PHE A 42 -6.92 -1.33 2.09
C PHE A 42 -8.09 -1.51 3.03
N THR A 43 -8.17 -0.75 4.12
CA THR A 43 -9.28 -0.81 5.08
C THR A 43 -10.63 -0.56 4.39
N LEU A 44 -10.72 0.48 3.56
CA LEU A 44 -11.95 0.84 2.84
C LEU A 44 -12.34 -0.22 1.80
N GLN A 45 -11.36 -0.74 1.05
CA GLN A 45 -11.63 -1.76 0.04
C GLN A 45 -12.03 -3.10 0.69
N LEU A 46 -11.32 -3.51 1.73
CA LEU A 46 -11.59 -4.73 2.49
C LEU A 46 -13.01 -4.70 3.09
N ALA A 47 -13.42 -3.58 3.69
CA ALA A 47 -14.77 -3.40 4.23
C ALA A 47 -15.87 -3.52 3.15
N ARG A 48 -15.58 -3.09 1.91
CA ARG A 48 -16.52 -3.16 0.79
C ARG A 48 -16.71 -4.58 0.25
N VAL A 49 -15.65 -5.39 0.28
CA VAL A 49 -15.56 -6.63 -0.50
C VAL A 49 -15.64 -7.88 0.37
N ALA A 50 -15.13 -7.78 1.60
CA ALA A 50 -15.00 -8.89 2.55
C ALA A 50 -15.76 -8.57 3.84
N GLY A 51 -17.03 -8.17 3.71
CA GLY A 51 -17.89 -7.82 4.85
C GLY A 51 -18.14 -8.97 5.82
N GLY A 52 -17.90 -10.23 5.40
CA GLY A 52 -18.01 -11.42 6.25
C GLY A 52 -16.80 -11.68 7.14
N LEU A 53 -15.71 -10.89 7.01
CA LEU A 53 -14.57 -10.99 7.93
C LEU A 53 -14.94 -10.48 9.31
N THR A 54 -14.57 -11.25 10.33
CA THR A 54 -14.55 -10.75 11.71
C THR A 54 -13.58 -9.58 11.83
N GLU A 55 -13.79 -8.73 12.84
CA GLU A 55 -12.91 -7.59 13.10
C GLU A 55 -11.45 -8.03 13.34
N ALA A 56 -11.25 -9.11 14.11
CA ALA A 56 -9.93 -9.68 14.36
C ALA A 56 -9.24 -10.15 13.06
N ASN A 57 -9.95 -10.88 12.20
CA ASN A 57 -9.35 -11.37 10.96
C ASN A 57 -9.17 -10.27 9.92
N ARG A 58 -9.99 -9.22 9.97
CA ARG A 58 -9.79 -8.01 9.16
C ARG A 58 -8.46 -7.36 9.51
N GLU A 59 -8.14 -7.23 10.79
CA GLU A 59 -6.87 -6.69 11.23
C GLU A 59 -5.70 -7.56 10.78
N VAL A 60 -5.80 -8.89 10.94
CA VAL A 60 -4.77 -9.83 10.45
C VAL A 60 -4.49 -9.65 8.96
N VAL A 61 -5.55 -9.54 8.13
CA VAL A 61 -5.38 -9.31 6.69
C VAL A 61 -4.69 -7.97 6.41
N LEU A 62 -5.07 -6.90 7.11
CA LEU A 62 -4.46 -5.58 6.95
C LEU A 62 -2.99 -5.58 7.38
N GLU A 63 -2.66 -6.17 8.52
CA GLU A 63 -1.27 -6.25 9.01
C GLU A 63 -0.38 -6.98 8.02
N VAL A 64 -0.80 -8.16 7.55
CA VAL A 64 -0.02 -8.97 6.61
C VAL A 64 0.15 -8.23 5.27
N LEU A 65 -0.90 -7.58 4.76
CA LEU A 65 -0.77 -6.78 3.54
C LEU A 65 0.17 -5.58 3.72
N MET A 66 0.10 -4.89 4.86
CA MET A 66 1.01 -3.78 5.15
C MET A 66 2.46 -4.25 5.27
N GLN A 67 2.70 -5.44 5.83
CA GLN A 67 4.02 -6.02 5.95
C GLN A 67 4.64 -6.34 4.58
N HIS A 68 3.88 -6.97 3.68
CA HIS A 68 4.42 -7.41 2.38
C HIS A 68 4.34 -6.35 1.29
N MET A 69 3.25 -5.58 1.23
CA MET A 69 3.01 -4.60 0.17
C MET A 69 3.35 -3.16 0.58
N GLY A 70 3.38 -2.84 1.88
CA GLY A 70 3.75 -1.51 2.37
C GLY A 70 5.25 -1.24 2.38
N ALA A 71 6.07 -2.28 2.51
CA ALA A 71 7.53 -2.17 2.54
C ALA A 71 8.17 -1.71 1.21
N GLY A 72 7.38 -1.58 0.15
CA GLY A 72 7.89 -1.23 -1.18
C GLY A 72 7.66 0.16 -1.72
N GLN A 73 6.89 0.99 -1.01
CA GLN A 73 6.58 2.33 -1.48
C GLN A 73 7.69 3.36 -1.25
N GLU A 74 8.76 3.05 -0.51
CA GLU A 74 9.88 3.98 -0.27
C GLU A 74 10.79 4.19 -1.51
N GLN A 75 10.65 3.38 -2.56
CA GLN A 75 11.48 3.45 -3.78
C GLN A 75 10.60 3.55 -5.03
N ILE A 76 9.95 4.70 -5.26
CA ILE A 76 9.44 5.03 -6.60
C ILE A 76 9.92 6.44 -6.96
N GLN A 77 11.18 6.53 -7.36
CA GLN A 77 11.61 7.49 -8.37
C GLN A 77 11.90 6.65 -9.62
N ALA A 78 10.86 6.32 -10.39
CA ALA A 78 10.98 5.35 -11.47
C ALA A 78 11.18 6.03 -12.84
N SER A 79 12.22 5.60 -13.53
CA SER A 79 12.33 5.58 -14.98
C SER A 79 11.55 4.37 -15.54
N ASN A 80 11.06 4.42 -16.80
CA ASN A 80 10.24 3.35 -17.42
C ASN A 80 10.86 1.93 -17.40
N ARG A 81 12.18 1.80 -17.19
CA ARG A 81 12.86 0.51 -17.11
C ARG A 81 12.57 -0.24 -15.80
N ASP A 82 12.17 0.48 -14.75
CA ASP A 82 11.99 -0.04 -13.40
C ASP A 82 10.53 -0.50 -13.14
N ALA A 83 9.60 -0.22 -14.06
CA ALA A 83 8.16 -0.45 -13.88
C ALA A 83 7.73 -1.92 -14.02
N VAL A 84 8.43 -2.72 -14.85
CA VAL A 84 8.16 -4.17 -14.98
C VAL A 84 8.74 -4.93 -13.80
N ASP A 85 9.90 -4.53 -13.30
CA ASP A 85 10.50 -5.14 -12.11
C ASP A 85 9.65 -4.86 -10.86
N GLU A 86 9.08 -3.66 -10.76
CA GLU A 86 8.17 -3.30 -9.67
C GLU A 86 6.84 -4.08 -9.72
N SER A 87 6.26 -4.30 -10.90
CA SER A 87 5.00 -5.08 -11.01
C SER A 87 5.20 -6.54 -10.60
N GLN A 88 6.30 -7.17 -11.00
CA GLN A 88 6.65 -8.54 -10.59
C GLN A 88 6.88 -8.64 -9.08
N ARG A 89 7.59 -7.66 -8.51
CA ARG A 89 7.83 -7.58 -7.07
C ARG A 89 6.52 -7.48 -6.29
N GLN A 90 5.58 -6.65 -6.73
CA GLN A 90 4.26 -6.49 -6.10
C GLN A 90 3.42 -7.77 -6.17
N LEU A 91 3.48 -8.49 -7.29
CA LEU A 91 2.83 -9.81 -7.43
C LEU A 91 3.41 -10.82 -6.45
N GLN A 92 4.74 -10.90 -6.33
CA GLN A 92 5.39 -11.81 -5.39
C GLN A 92 5.04 -11.46 -3.94
N ALA A 93 5.02 -10.18 -3.59
CA ALA A 93 4.61 -9.70 -2.27
C ALA A 93 3.16 -10.12 -1.95
N LEU A 94 2.23 -9.97 -2.92
CA LEU A 94 0.85 -10.40 -2.75
C LEU A 94 0.72 -11.93 -2.56
N MET A 95 1.52 -12.73 -3.28
CA MET A 95 1.52 -14.18 -3.11
C MET A 95 2.04 -14.61 -1.73
N ASN A 96 3.07 -13.93 -1.21
CA ASN A 96 3.58 -14.16 0.13
C ASN A 96 2.54 -13.80 1.18
N ALA A 97 1.89 -12.63 1.03
CA ALA A 97 0.81 -12.19 1.92
C ALA A 97 -0.35 -13.19 1.93
N ARG A 98 -0.78 -13.67 0.76
CA ARG A 98 -1.84 -14.68 0.64
C ARG A 98 -1.49 -15.96 1.38
N THR A 99 -0.26 -16.45 1.23
CA THR A 99 0.21 -17.68 1.89
C THR A 99 0.17 -17.53 3.41
N GLU A 100 0.59 -16.38 3.92
CA GLU A 100 0.56 -16.08 5.35
C GLU A 100 -0.86 -15.92 5.91
N ILE A 101 -1.74 -15.24 5.17
CA ILE A 101 -3.16 -15.12 5.55
C ILE A 101 -3.83 -16.49 5.61
N ALA A 102 -3.56 -17.37 4.62
CA ALA A 102 -4.11 -18.71 4.59
C ALA A 102 -3.67 -19.60 5.76
N ALA A 103 -2.50 -19.34 6.34
CA ALA A 103 -2.02 -20.04 7.53
C ALA A 103 -2.68 -19.56 8.84
N ARG A 104 -3.32 -18.38 8.82
CA ARG A 104 -3.86 -17.72 10.02
C ARG A 104 -5.39 -17.72 10.10
N LEU A 105 -6.09 -17.88 8.97
CA LEU A 105 -7.55 -17.82 8.90
C LEU A 105 -8.15 -19.22 8.72
N ASP A 106 -9.33 -19.43 9.30
CA ASP A 106 -10.16 -20.59 8.98
C ASP A 106 -10.71 -20.51 7.55
N GLU A 107 -11.27 -21.62 7.06
CA GLU A 107 -11.73 -21.74 5.67
C GLU A 107 -12.83 -20.71 5.29
N ALA A 108 -13.73 -20.39 6.22
CA ALA A 108 -14.82 -19.45 5.95
C ALA A 108 -14.29 -18.02 5.85
N GLN A 109 -13.39 -17.65 6.75
CA GLN A 109 -12.76 -16.34 6.80
C GLN A 109 -11.75 -16.17 5.66
N LEU A 110 -11.02 -17.23 5.30
CA LEU A 110 -10.11 -17.24 4.17
C LEU A 110 -10.86 -16.97 2.86
N ARG A 111 -12.03 -17.58 2.64
CA ARG A 111 -12.85 -17.29 1.44
C ARG A 111 -13.25 -15.82 1.33
N GLU A 112 -13.56 -15.17 2.45
CA GLU A 112 -13.87 -13.73 2.46
C GLU A 112 -12.61 -12.91 2.12
N ALA A 113 -11.46 -13.24 2.72
CA ALA A 113 -10.19 -12.59 2.41
C ALA A 113 -9.77 -12.79 0.94
N GLU A 114 -9.99 -13.97 0.36
CA GLU A 114 -9.66 -14.29 -1.03
C GLU A 114 -10.40 -13.41 -2.03
N ARG A 115 -11.64 -13.00 -1.75
CA ARG A 115 -12.37 -12.06 -2.62
C ARG A 115 -11.65 -10.73 -2.72
N PHE A 116 -11.13 -10.24 -1.60
CA PHE A 116 -10.36 -9.02 -1.58
C PHE A 116 -8.99 -9.18 -2.25
N LEU A 117 -8.24 -10.23 -1.90
CA LEU A 117 -6.94 -10.51 -2.52
C LEU A 117 -7.04 -10.70 -4.04
N GLY A 118 -8.13 -11.30 -4.53
CA GLY A 118 -8.42 -11.44 -5.95
C GLY A 118 -8.61 -10.10 -6.67
N GLN A 119 -9.20 -9.10 -6.01
CA GLN A 119 -9.32 -7.76 -6.58
C GLN A 119 -7.97 -7.07 -6.69
N ILE A 120 -7.11 -7.20 -5.67
CA ILE A 120 -5.75 -6.66 -5.73
C ILE A 120 -4.98 -7.32 -6.88
N LEU A 121 -5.03 -8.66 -6.98
CA LEU A 121 -4.38 -9.41 -8.05
C LEU A 121 -4.86 -8.97 -9.44
N SER A 122 -6.17 -8.82 -9.64
CA SER A 122 -6.73 -8.36 -10.91
C SER A 122 -6.24 -6.96 -11.29
N GLY A 123 -6.09 -6.07 -10.31
CA GLY A 123 -5.53 -4.73 -10.52
C GLY A 123 -4.06 -4.80 -10.97
N LEU A 124 -3.24 -5.57 -10.25
CA LEU A 124 -1.82 -5.74 -10.57
C LEU A 124 -1.59 -6.33 -11.96
N LEU A 125 -2.35 -7.37 -12.33
CA LEU A 125 -2.25 -7.99 -13.66
C LEU A 125 -2.66 -7.02 -14.78
N THR A 126 -3.66 -6.17 -14.53
CA THR A 126 -4.07 -5.14 -15.48
C THR A 126 -2.93 -4.15 -15.72
N THR A 127 -2.32 -3.64 -14.64
CA THR A 127 -1.17 -2.73 -14.73
C THR A 127 0.03 -3.38 -15.41
N GLN A 128 0.33 -4.64 -15.10
CA GLN A 128 1.41 -5.38 -15.77
C GLN A 128 1.18 -5.47 -17.28
N SER A 129 -0.03 -5.86 -17.70
CA SER A 129 -0.36 -6.00 -19.13
C SER A 129 -0.24 -4.68 -19.90
N MET A 130 -0.56 -3.55 -19.26
CA MET A 130 -0.41 -2.23 -19.85
C MET A 130 1.07 -1.86 -19.98
N ASN A 131 1.87 -2.08 -18.93
CA ASN A 131 3.31 -1.80 -18.96
C ASN A 131 4.05 -2.65 -20.01
N GLU A 132 3.63 -3.89 -20.25
CA GLU A 132 4.20 -4.76 -21.27
C GLU A 132 3.81 -4.35 -22.70
N ALA A 133 2.63 -3.74 -22.89
CA ALA A 133 2.16 -3.27 -24.20
C ALA A 133 2.78 -1.94 -24.66
N GLU A 134 3.37 -1.18 -23.72
CA GLU A 134 4.01 0.13 -23.97
C GLU A 134 5.54 0.01 -24.22
N GLN A 135 6.10 -1.21 -24.20
CA GLN A 135 7.51 -1.53 -24.50
C GLN A 135 7.73 -1.93 -25.96
#